data_AF-A0A4V2AAC5-F1
#
_entry.id   AF-A0A4V2AAC5-F1
#
_cell.length_a   1.000
_cell.length_b   1.000
_cell.length_c   1.000
_cell.angle_alpha   90.00
_cell.angle_beta   90.00
_cell.angle_gamma   90.00
#
_symmetry.space_group_name_H-M   'P 1'
#
loop_
_entity.id
_entity.type
_entity.pdbx_description
1 polymer ?
#
loop_
_entity_poly.entity_id
_entity_poly.type
_entity_poly.pdbx_seq_one_letter_code
_entity_poly.pdbx_strand_id
1 'polypeptide(L)'
;MASLSKKFIMLQQLLSITQTAERLRVRPEYVRELVKKKRLTFTHGEQLDAGEVEKLAKLMDKLRHNGIATLVKIVDEKGELEPK
;
A
#
# COMPACT_ATOMS: atom_id res chain seq x y z
N MET A 1 -17.40 32.54 -4.87
CA MET A 1 -16.00 32.59 -4.38
C MET A 1 -16.07 32.40 -2.87
N ALA A 2 -15.48 31.42 -2.19
CA ALA A 2 -14.25 30.70 -2.46
C ALA A 2 -14.41 29.21 -2.10
N SER A 3 -13.85 28.36 -2.95
CA SER A 3 -13.54 26.97 -2.64
C SER A 3 -12.40 26.97 -1.62
N LEU A 4 -12.72 26.86 -0.33
CA LEU A 4 -11.74 26.53 0.70
C LEU A 4 -11.73 25.02 0.82
N SER A 5 -10.98 24.43 -0.12
CA SER A 5 -10.46 23.08 -0.02
C SER A 5 -9.79 22.94 1.35
N LYS A 6 -10.50 22.34 2.30
CA LYS A 6 -9.91 21.65 3.46
C LYS A 6 -9.11 20.44 2.95
N LYS A 7 -8.13 20.66 2.06
CA LYS A 7 -7.00 19.76 1.91
C LYS A 7 -6.19 19.98 3.16
N PHE A 8 -6.60 19.25 4.19
CA PHE A 8 -5.86 19.04 5.41
C PHE A 8 -4.39 18.91 5.00
N ILE A 9 -3.58 19.85 5.43
CA ILE A 9 -2.13 19.77 5.36
C ILE A 9 -1.76 18.67 6.37
N MET A 10 -2.16 17.42 6.08
CA MET A 10 -1.52 16.27 6.70
C MET A 10 -0.12 16.31 6.12
N LEU A 11 0.85 16.60 6.98
CA LEU A 11 2.28 16.42 6.72
C LEU A 11 2.44 15.29 5.71
N GLN A 12 2.90 15.60 4.49
CA GLN A 12 3.29 14.57 3.53
C GLN A 12 4.55 13.93 4.09
N GLN A 13 4.36 13.06 5.08
CA GLN A 13 5.43 12.26 5.63
C GLN A 13 5.80 11.28 4.54
N LEU A 14 7.02 11.45 4.04
CA LEU A 14 7.60 10.54 3.08
C LEU A 14 8.14 9.34 3.85
N LEU A 15 7.67 8.16 3.48
CA LEU A 15 8.03 6.90 4.11
C LEU A 15 9.01 6.15 3.22
N SER A 16 10.01 5.53 3.83
CA SER A 16 10.82 4.54 3.12
C SER A 16 10.00 3.29 2.79
N ILE A 17 10.54 2.45 1.90
CA ILE A 17 9.94 1.16 1.56
C ILE A 17 9.75 0.30 2.81
N THR A 18 10.75 0.26 3.70
CA THR A 18 10.68 -0.51 4.96
C THR A 18 9.58 0.00 5.88
N GLN A 19 9.47 1.32 6.07
CA GLN A 19 8.42 1.92 6.91
C GLN A 19 7.02 1.68 6.33
N THR A 20 6.91 1.70 5.00
CA THR A 20 5.67 1.38 4.28
C THR A 20 5.30 -0.08 4.46
N ALA A 21 6.27 -0.98 4.38
CA ALA A 21 6.08 -2.42 4.55
C ALA A 21 5.56 -2.76 5.94
N GLU A 22 6.17 -2.17 6.97
CA GLU A 22 5.73 -2.31 8.37
C GLU A 22 4.28 -1.83 8.56
N ARG A 23 3.94 -0.65 8.00
CA ARG A 23 2.57 -0.11 8.08
C ARG A 23 1.52 -0.99 7.40
N LEU A 24 1.85 -1.51 6.22
CA LEU A 24 0.96 -2.40 5.46
C LEU A 24 0.94 -3.83 6.02
N ARG A 25 1.86 -4.15 6.94
CA ARG A 25 2.15 -5.50 7.46
C ARG A 25 2.50 -6.48 6.35
N VAL A 26 3.33 -6.04 5.42
CA VAL A 26 3.81 -6.82 4.27
C VAL A 26 5.33 -6.80 4.23
N ARG A 27 5.89 -7.59 3.32
CA ARG A 27 7.33 -7.60 3.06
C ARG A 27 7.78 -6.36 2.27
N PRO A 28 8.99 -5.81 2.50
CA PRO A 28 9.52 -4.68 1.73
C PRO A 28 9.54 -4.92 0.22
N GLU A 29 9.81 -6.16 -0.22
CA GLU A 29 9.81 -6.53 -1.64
C GLU A 29 8.44 -6.34 -2.27
N TYR A 30 7.39 -6.66 -1.51
CA TYR A 30 6.01 -6.53 -1.95
C TYR A 30 5.57 -5.08 -2.12
N VAL A 31 6.13 -4.15 -1.34
CA VAL A 31 5.91 -2.71 -1.54
C VAL A 31 6.42 -2.28 -2.91
N ARG A 32 7.58 -2.79 -3.36
CA ARG A 32 8.09 -2.53 -4.71
C ARG A 32 7.16 -3.10 -5.78
N GLU A 33 6.54 -4.26 -5.54
CA GLU A 33 5.53 -4.82 -6.44
C GLU A 33 4.25 -3.99 -6.49
N LEU A 34 3.79 -3.45 -5.36
CA LEU A 34 2.65 -2.53 -5.32
C LEU A 34 2.93 -1.26 -6.13
N VAL A 35 4.17 -0.77 -6.10
CA VAL A 35 4.59 0.35 -6.95
C VAL A 35 4.64 -0.04 -8.42
N LYS A 36 5.22 -1.20 -8.78
CA LYS A 36 5.21 -1.73 -10.16
C LYS A 36 3.79 -1.89 -10.70
N LYS A 37 2.85 -2.32 -9.85
CA LYS A 37 1.43 -2.47 -10.17
C LYS A 37 0.64 -1.15 -10.13
N LYS A 38 1.32 -0.01 -9.97
CA LYS A 38 0.72 1.34 -9.91
C LYS A 38 -0.35 1.47 -8.82
N ARG A 39 -0.27 0.67 -7.75
CA ARG A 39 -1.13 0.78 -6.55
C ARG A 39 -0.59 1.80 -5.55
N LEU A 40 0.72 1.99 -5.57
CA LEU A 40 1.45 3.01 -4.85
C LEU A 40 2.36 3.75 -5.84
N THR A 41 2.70 5.00 -5.53
CA THR A 41 3.61 5.80 -6.36
C THR A 41 4.76 6.29 -5.52
N PHE A 42 5.98 6.25 -6.07
CA PHE A 42 7.09 6.95 -5.45
C PHE A 42 6.94 8.46 -5.69
N THR A 43 6.86 9.22 -4.61
CA THR A 43 6.71 10.68 -4.65
C THR A 43 8.05 11.40 -4.73
N HIS A 44 9.06 10.91 -4.02
CA HIS A 44 10.41 11.49 -4.05
C HIS A 44 11.45 10.37 -4.00
N GLY A 45 12.12 10.09 -5.13
CA GLY A 45 13.06 8.98 -5.23
C GLY A 45 12.40 7.61 -5.00
N GLU A 46 12.78 6.90 -3.93
CA GLU A 46 12.15 5.64 -3.48
C GLU A 46 11.22 5.83 -2.26
N GLN A 47 10.79 7.06 -1.97
CA GLN A 47 9.88 7.34 -0.84
C GLN A 47 8.42 7.36 -1.28
N LEU A 48 7.53 6.98 -0.35
CA LEU A 48 6.08 6.90 -0.54
C LEU A 48 5.34 7.91 0.33
N ASP A 49 4.22 8.42 -0.16
CA ASP A 49 3.36 9.29 0.63
C ASP A 49 2.64 8.51 1.75
N ALA A 50 2.85 8.91 3.00
CA ALA A 50 2.23 8.27 4.16
C ALA A 50 0.69 8.26 4.09
N GLY A 51 0.08 9.30 3.50
CA GLY A 51 -1.36 9.40 3.35
C GLY A 51 -1.92 8.38 2.38
N GLU A 52 -1.21 8.11 1.27
CA GLU A 52 -1.54 7.02 0.35
C GLU A 52 -1.35 5.65 0.99
N VAL A 53 -0.23 5.46 1.69
CA VAL A 53 0.06 4.22 2.42
C VAL A 53 -1.02 3.92 3.47
N GLU A 54 -1.46 4.92 4.23
CA GLU A 54 -2.47 4.71 5.27
C GLU A 54 -3.86 4.42 4.70
N LYS A 55 -4.22 5.05 3.57
CA LYS A 55 -5.45 4.69 2.84
C LYS A 55 -5.41 3.24 2.39
N LEU A 56 -4.28 2.79 1.84
CA LEU A 56 -4.11 1.41 1.41
C LEU A 56 -4.14 0.45 2.61
N ALA A 57 -3.48 0.79 3.72
CA ALA A 57 -3.51 -0.01 4.95
C ALA A 57 -4.95 -0.24 5.44
N LYS A 58 -5.76 0.84 5.50
CA LYS A 58 -7.17 0.78 5.90
C LYS A 58 -8.01 -0.08 4.94
N LEU A 59 -7.73 -0.01 3.64
CA LEU A 59 -8.39 -0.87 2.65
C LEU A 59 -8.02 -2.34 2.87
N MET A 60 -6.73 -2.64 3.04
CA MET A 60 -6.23 -3.98 3.30
C MET A 60 -6.80 -4.55 4.60
N ASP A 61 -6.87 -3.76 5.68
CA ASP A 61 -7.49 -4.19 6.94
C ASP A 61 -8.97 -4.50 6.78
N LYS A 62 -9.72 -3.68 6.04
CA LYS A 62 -11.13 -3.98 5.74
C LYS A 62 -11.29 -5.27 4.95
N LEU A 63 -10.40 -5.52 3.99
CA LEU A 63 -10.41 -6.75 3.19
C LEU A 63 -10.08 -7.99 4.04
N ARG A 64 -9.08 -7.88 4.92
CA ARG A 64 -8.74 -8.91 5.91
C ARG A 64 -9.93 -9.21 6.83
N HIS A 65 -10.60 -8.16 7.33
CA HIS A 65 -11.72 -8.30 8.26
C HIS A 65 -12.98 -8.91 7.60
N ASN A 66 -13.21 -8.64 6.32
CA ASN A 66 -14.35 -9.18 5.57
C ASN A 66 -14.14 -10.63 5.08
N GLY A 67 -13.11 -11.34 5.56
CA GLY A 67 -12.82 -12.71 5.13
C GLY A 67 -12.36 -12.83 3.67
N ILE A 68 -12.16 -11.70 2.98
CA ILE A 68 -11.49 -11.65 1.68
C ILE A 68 -9.98 -11.72 1.97
N ALA A 69 -9.53 -12.91 2.36
CA ALA A 69 -8.12 -13.28 2.44
C ALA A 69 -7.40 -13.18 1.07
N THR A 70 -8.12 -12.75 0.02
CA THR A 70 -7.73 -12.82 -1.39
C THR A 70 -7.31 -11.47 -1.98
N LEU A 71 -6.85 -10.51 -1.19
CA LEU A 71 -6.17 -9.32 -1.71
C LEU A 71 -4.87 -9.15 -0.91
N VAL A 72 -3.72 -9.69 -1.33
CA VAL A 72 -3.26 -9.75 -2.71
C VAL A 72 -2.29 -10.93 -2.87
N LYS A 73 -2.68 -11.91 -3.69
CA LYS A 73 -1.72 -12.77 -4.41
C LYS A 73 -0.92 -11.86 -5.36
N ILE A 74 0.09 -11.21 -4.82
CA ILE A 74 1.32 -10.89 -5.54
C ILE A 74 2.34 -11.74 -4.77
N VAL A 75 2.38 -13.03 -5.02
CA VAL A 75 3.10 -13.73 -6.07
C VAL A 75 2.41 -15.11 -6.07
N ASP A 76 1.94 -15.60 -7.20
CA ASP A 76 2.71 -16.64 -7.86
C ASP A 76 2.49 -16.62 -9.38
N GLU A 77 3.29 -15.83 -10.08
CA GLU A 77 3.64 -16.10 -11.48
C GLU A 77 4.71 -17.23 -11.56
N LYS A 78 4.73 -18.15 -10.58
CA LYS A 78 5.37 -19.47 -10.63
C LYS A 78 4.42 -20.59 -10.16
N GLY A 79 3.13 -20.48 -10.47
CA GLY A 79 2.37 -21.62 -10.97
C GLY A 79 2.35 -22.95 -10.20
N GLU A 80 2.51 -23.01 -8.89
CA GLU A 80 2.20 -24.25 -8.13
C GLU A 80 1.45 -23.94 -6.83
N LEU A 81 0.16 -24.28 -6.85
CA LEU A 81 -0.66 -24.46 -5.67
C LEU A 81 -0.83 -25.97 -5.49
N GLU A 82 -0.05 -26.60 -4.61
CA GLU A 82 -0.41 -27.94 -4.15
C GLU A 82 -1.54 -27.83 -3.13
N PRO A 83 -2.71 -28.45 -3.39
CA PRO A 83 -3.70 -28.66 -2.35
C PRO A 83 -3.23 -29.80 -1.43
N LYS A 84 -3.27 -29.57 -0.11
CA LYS A 84 -3.39 -30.66 0.86
C LYS A 84 -4.84 -30.78 1.30
#